data_AF-D4YK25-F1
#
_entry.id   AF-D4YK25-F1
#
_cell.length_a   1.000
_cell.length_b   1.000
_cell.length_c   1.000
_cell.angle_alpha   90.00
_cell.angle_beta   90.00
_cell.angle_gamma   90.00
#
_symmetry.space_group_name_H-M   'P 1'
#
loop_
_entity.id
_entity.type
_entity.pdbx_description
1 polymer ?
#
loop_
_entity_poly.entity_id
_entity_poly.type
_entity_poly.pdbx_seq_one_letter_code
_entity_poly.pdbx_strand_id
1 'polypeptide(L)'
;MALRVFKRTQSVTKMIRELGYPGRRTMHRWVREGVSPGRRRRQAKAAASYPVEVKLEVVELFHAGWRPDEIVVQCGVRSRSNMFLRVCD
;
A
#
# COMPACT_ATOMS: atom_id res chain seq x y z
N MET A 1 13.58 -15.11 -16.93
CA MET A 1 13.26 -16.42 -17.55
C MET A 1 11.80 -16.55 -17.97
N ALA A 2 10.82 -16.27 -17.11
CA ALA A 2 9.39 -16.41 -17.43
C ALA A 2 8.94 -15.74 -18.75
N LEU A 3 9.33 -14.48 -19.01
CA LEU A 3 8.96 -13.78 -20.25
C LEU A 3 9.50 -14.45 -21.53
N ARG A 4 10.65 -15.14 -21.48
CA ARG A 4 11.18 -15.89 -22.64
C ARG A 4 10.32 -17.11 -22.95
N VAL A 5 9.90 -17.84 -21.91
CA VAL A 5 8.97 -18.97 -22.05
C VAL A 5 7.62 -18.48 -22.58
N PHE A 6 7.15 -17.30 -22.16
CA PHE A 6 5.88 -16.74 -22.63
C PHE A 6 5.93 -16.46 -24.13
N LYS A 7 7.00 -15.81 -24.59
CA LYS A 7 7.18 -15.48 -26.00
C LYS A 7 7.14 -16.71 -26.89
N ARG A 8 7.64 -17.85 -26.41
CA ARG A 8 7.60 -19.13 -27.13
C ARG A 8 6.22 -19.81 -27.07
N THR A 9 5.59 -19.87 -25.90
CA THR A 9 4.37 -20.67 -25.71
C THR A 9 3.07 -19.91 -25.99
N GLN A 10 3.11 -18.58 -25.93
CA GLN A 10 1.96 -17.66 -25.96
C GLN A 10 0.79 -18.10 -25.04
N SER A 11 1.09 -18.89 -24.01
CA SER A 11 0.11 -19.53 -23.15
C SER A 11 0.62 -19.60 -21.71
N VAL A 12 -0.10 -18.91 -20.82
CA VAL A 12 0.21 -18.90 -19.38
C VAL A 12 0.13 -20.30 -18.78
N THR A 13 -0.86 -21.11 -19.19
CA THR A 13 -1.02 -22.49 -18.70
C THR A 13 0.16 -23.37 -19.11
N LYS A 14 0.62 -23.29 -20.36
CA LYS A 14 1.80 -24.05 -20.82
C LYS A 14 3.06 -23.62 -20.08
N MET A 15 3.24 -22.32 -19.88
CA MET A 15 4.37 -21.82 -19.09
C MET A 15 4.36 -22.36 -17.65
N ILE A 16 3.21 -22.38 -16.98
CA ILE A 16 3.13 -22.87 -15.59
C ILE A 16 3.47 -24.35 -15.51
N ARG A 17 3.02 -25.16 -16.48
CA ARG A 17 3.39 -26.59 -16.57
C ARG A 17 4.88 -26.79 -16.77
N GLU A 18 5.52 -25.94 -17.57
CA GLU A 18 6.94 -26.02 -17.86
C GLU A 18 7.82 -25.52 -16.71
N LEU A 19 7.44 -24.41 -16.07
CA LEU A 19 8.23 -23.80 -15.02
C LEU A 19 7.94 -24.39 -13.63
N GLY A 20 6.74 -24.91 -13.38
CA GLY A 20 6.30 -25.40 -12.06
C GLY A 20 6.00 -24.30 -11.03
N TYR A 21 6.24 -23.03 -11.35
CA TYR A 21 6.01 -21.85 -10.51
C TYR A 21 5.94 -20.56 -11.36
N PRO A 22 5.50 -19.41 -10.82
CA PRO A 22 4.48 -19.22 -9.77
C PRO A 22 3.06 -19.50 -10.30
N GLY A 23 2.05 -19.47 -9.41
CA GLY A 23 0.66 -19.72 -9.78
C GLY A 23 0.07 -18.77 -10.83
N ARG A 24 -1.07 -19.17 -11.41
CA ARG A 24 -1.71 -18.53 -12.59
C ARG A 24 -1.91 -17.02 -12.47
N ARG A 25 -2.36 -16.54 -11.30
CA ARG A 25 -2.59 -15.09 -11.07
C ARG A 25 -1.31 -14.28 -11.16
N THR A 26 -0.23 -14.76 -10.51
CA THR A 26 1.07 -14.11 -10.54
C THR A 26 1.64 -14.06 -11.95
N MET A 27 1.44 -15.13 -12.72
CA MET A 27 1.92 -15.20 -14.09
C MET A 27 1.22 -14.21 -15.03
N HIS A 28 -0.12 -14.10 -14.94
CA HIS A 28 -0.87 -13.10 -15.71
C HIS A 28 -0.46 -11.66 -15.35
N ARG A 29 -0.18 -11.40 -14.07
CA ARG A 29 0.33 -10.10 -13.61
C ARG A 29 1.66 -9.77 -14.27
N TRP A 30 2.62 -10.70 -14.29
CA TRP A 30 3.93 -10.48 -14.91
C TRP A 30 3.85 -10.24 -16.42
N VAL A 31 3.00 -10.99 -17.12
CA VAL A 31 2.77 -10.80 -18.56
C VAL A 31 2.17 -9.42 -18.85
N ARG A 32 1.18 -8.99 -18.06
CA ARG A 32 0.52 -7.69 -18.23
C ARG A 32 1.44 -6.52 -17.92
N GLU A 33 2.18 -6.60 -16.82
CA GLU A 33 2.98 -5.47 -16.32
C GLU A 33 4.39 -5.43 -16.96
N GLY A 34 4.80 -6.46 -17.71
CA GLY A 34 6.14 -6.56 -18.32
C GLY A 34 7.27 -6.71 -17.29
N VAL A 35 6.93 -6.98 -16.03
CA VAL A 35 7.86 -6.95 -14.90
C VAL A 35 8.54 -8.30 -14.73
N SER A 36 9.86 -8.31 -14.61
CA SER A 36 10.61 -9.49 -14.17
C SER A 36 10.23 -9.84 -12.71
N PRO A 37 10.48 -11.06 -12.21
CA PRO A 37 10.13 -11.46 -10.84
C PRO A 37 10.68 -10.58 -9.68
N GLY A 38 11.41 -9.50 -9.96
CA GLY A 38 12.16 -8.72 -8.97
C GLY A 38 11.56 -7.39 -8.52
N ARG A 39 10.57 -6.80 -9.20
CA ARG A 39 10.02 -5.50 -8.74
C ARG A 39 8.91 -5.73 -7.71
N ARG A 40 9.30 -5.97 -6.45
CA ARG A 40 8.38 -5.88 -5.32
C ARG A 40 7.67 -4.52 -5.40
N ARG A 41 6.32 -4.51 -5.40
CA ARG A 41 5.57 -3.26 -5.19
C ARG A 41 6.14 -2.63 -3.92
N ARG A 42 6.49 -1.34 -3.97
CA ARG A 42 6.78 -0.58 -2.74
C ARG A 42 5.56 -0.72 -1.86
N GLN A 43 5.68 -1.49 -0.78
CA GLN A 43 4.62 -1.53 0.22
C GLN A 43 4.62 -0.15 0.87
N ALA A 44 3.46 0.49 0.91
CA ALA A 44 3.30 1.70 1.70
C ALA A 44 3.64 1.32 3.15
N LYS A 45 4.49 2.12 3.81
CA LYS A 45 4.70 1.95 5.24
C LYS A 45 3.35 2.20 5.93
N ALA A 46 3.02 1.37 6.92
CA ALA A 46 1.86 1.62 7.75
C ALA A 46 1.95 3.05 8.31
N ALA A 47 0.83 3.78 8.27
CA ALA A 47 0.76 5.09 8.90
C ALA A 47 1.11 4.96 10.38
N ALA A 48 1.69 6.01 10.97
CA ALA A 48 1.91 6.04 12.41
C ALA A 48 0.56 5.86 13.11
N SER A 49 0.45 4.85 13.96
CA SER A 49 -0.73 4.63 14.80
C SER A 49 -0.61 5.53 16.02
N TYR A 50 -1.62 6.34 16.27
CA TYR A 50 -1.74 7.17 17.46
C TYR A 50 -2.78 6.53 18.40
N PRO A 51 -2.64 6.73 19.73
CA PRO A 51 -3.67 6.37 20.70
C PRO A 51 -5.03 6.99 20.34
N VAL A 52 -6.13 6.37 20.77
CA VAL A 52 -7.50 6.84 20.46
C VAL A 52 -7.73 8.23 21.03
N GLU A 53 -7.19 8.49 22.21
CA GLU A 53 -7.29 9.74 22.95
C GLU A 53 -6.76 10.91 22.12
N VAL A 54 -5.59 10.73 21.50
CA VAL A 54 -4.97 11.74 20.62
C VAL A 54 -5.83 11.99 19.38
N LYS A 55 -6.49 10.94 18.83
CA LYS A 55 -7.37 11.13 17.67
C LYS A 55 -8.62 11.92 18.02
N LEU A 56 -9.20 11.69 19.20
CA LEU A 56 -10.37 12.41 19.68
C LEU A 56 -10.03 13.89 19.90
N GLU A 57 -8.91 14.18 20.58
CA GLU A 57 -8.46 15.55 20.83
C GLU A 57 -8.23 16.33 19.51
N VAL A 58 -7.62 15.69 18.51
CA VAL A 58 -7.44 16.29 17.17
C VAL A 58 -8.78 16.67 16.53
N VAL A 59 -9.79 15.80 16.65
CA VAL A 59 -11.13 16.04 16.09
C VAL A 59 -11.82 17.18 16.83
N GLU A 60 -11.75 17.21 18.16
CA GLU A 60 -12.33 18.27 18.98
C GLU A 60 -11.74 19.65 18.65
N LEU A 61 -10.40 19.76 18.61
CA LEU A 61 -9.73 21.02 18.28
C LEU A 61 -10.05 21.48 16.85
N PHE A 62 -10.14 20.55 15.91
CA PHE A 62 -10.52 20.87 14.53
C PHE A 62 -11.95 21.44 14.45
N HIS A 63 -12.91 20.83 15.16
CA HIS A 63 -14.28 21.34 15.24
C HIS A 63 -14.37 22.68 15.99
N ALA A 64 -13.47 22.93 16.94
CA ALA A 64 -13.33 24.23 17.61
C ALA A 64 -12.70 25.32 16.72
N GLY A 65 -12.35 25.01 15.47
CA GLY A 65 -11.85 25.98 14.48
C GLY A 65 -10.34 26.23 14.56
N TRP A 66 -9.59 25.40 15.29
CA TRP A 66 -8.14 25.50 15.37
C TRP A 66 -7.47 25.24 14.03
N ARG A 67 -6.34 25.89 13.78
CA ARG A 67 -5.60 25.68 12.54
C ARG A 67 -4.89 24.33 12.59
N PRO A 68 -4.89 23.54 11.50
CA PRO A 68 -4.23 22.24 11.48
C PRO A 68 -2.77 22.24 11.93
N ASP A 69 -2.03 23.32 11.66
CA ASP A 69 -0.62 23.43 12.05
C ASP A 69 -0.46 23.59 13.58
N GLU A 70 -1.43 24.23 14.25
CA GLU A 70 -1.47 24.38 15.72
C GLU A 70 -1.85 23.06 16.38
N ILE A 71 -2.84 22.35 15.83
CA ILE A 71 -3.29 21.03 16.32
C ILE A 71 -2.14 20.00 16.24
N VAL A 72 -1.37 20.03 15.15
CA VAL A 72 -0.21 19.14 14.97
C VAL A 72 0.84 19.34 16.07
N VAL A 73 1.13 20.60 16.42
CA VAL A 73 2.06 20.95 17.50
C VAL A 73 1.49 20.54 18.87
N GLN A 74 0.21 20.84 19.11
CA GLN A 74 -0.47 20.56 20.38
C GLN A 74 -0.56 19.05 20.68
N CYS A 75 -1.02 18.26 19.71
CA CYS A 75 -1.26 16.83 19.88
C CYS A 75 -0.02 15.96 19.55
N GLY A 76 1.13 16.56 19.19
CA GLY A 76 2.36 15.85 18.86
C GLY A 76 2.25 14.95 17.61
N VAL A 77 1.34 15.29 16.69
CA VAL A 77 1.14 14.53 15.45
C VAL A 77 2.26 14.87 14.47
N ARG A 78 2.80 13.89 13.74
CA ARG A 78 3.98 14.11 12.87
C ARG A 78 3.74 15.00 11.64
N SER A 79 2.51 15.12 11.18
CA SER A 79 2.17 15.83 9.94
C SER A 79 0.68 16.08 9.86
N ARG A 80 0.29 17.16 9.18
CA ARG A 80 -1.09 17.48 8.81
C ARG A 80 -1.83 16.30 8.15
N SER A 81 -1.15 15.48 7.36
CA SER A 81 -1.77 14.30 6.73
C SER A 81 -2.25 13.25 7.73
N ASN A 82 -1.70 13.26 8.95
CA ASN A 82 -2.08 12.38 10.04
C ASN A 82 -3.18 13.00 10.93
N MET A 83 -3.80 14.14 10.57
CA MET A 83 -4.98 14.63 11.32
C MET A 83 -6.26 13.90 10.90
N PHE A 84 -6.27 13.28 9.71
CA PHE A 84 -7.39 12.49 9.18
C PHE A 84 -7.31 11.01 9.55
N LEU A 85 -6.69 10.69 10.69
CA LEU A 85 -6.55 9.30 11.11
C LEU A 85 -7.95 8.71 11.35
N ARG A 86 -8.18 7.54 10.78
CA ARG A 86 -9.38 6.75 11.09
C ARG A 86 -9.40 6.46 12.60
N VAL A 87 -10.43 6.96 13.28
CA VAL A 87 -10.95 6.35 14.49
C VAL A 87 -11.65 5.08 13.98
N CYS A 88 -11.05 3.92 14.22
CA CYS A 88 -11.75 2.66 14.02
C CYS A 88 -12.30 2.29 15.38
N ASP A 89 -13.62 2.10 15.46
CA ASP A 89 -14.31 1.48 16.60
C ASP A 89 -13.90 0.02 16.82
#